data_AF-A0A842MPM4-F1
#
_entry.id   AF-A0A842MPM4-F1
#
_cell.length_a   1.000
_cell.length_b   1.000
_cell.length_c   1.000
_cell.angle_alpha   90.00
_cell.angle_beta   90.00
_cell.angle_gamma   90.00
#
_symmetry.space_group_name_H-M   'P 1'
#
loop_
_entity.id
_entity.type
_entity.pdbx_description
1 polymer ?
#
loop_
_entity_poly.entity_id
_entity_poly.type
_entity_poly.pdbx_seq_one_letter_code
_entity_poly.pdbx_strand_id
1 'polypeptide(L)'
;MKIFIDTADIDEIIEAKKWGVVDGVTTNPTLIKIAFEKFRNRMSMEDYIKEICKIVDGPVSLEVKGFKEEEMIKEARILNEKFNEKNNVVIKIPICTSPEEPFEGVKAIKKLEEEGIKTNATLVMSPTQALLVAKAGGSYVSPFVGRIDDYIRDKLGIKYGKWDYYDYNMVRKIEERMLEAGDILEAYKKNSGINYSDNGLYSGVDMVKSIVNIYRAYKFKTRIIAASIRNARQVREIAELGVDIATIPFSVLKEMIVHQKTEEGVKKFFEDTVEEYRKIFM
;
A
#
# COMPACT_ATOMS: atom_id res chain seq x y z
N MET A 1 -4.17 -13.16 -2.78
CA MET A 1 -3.97 -11.73 -2.49
C MET A 1 -4.74 -10.93 -3.53
N LYS A 2 -5.38 -9.83 -3.14
CA LYS A 2 -6.01 -8.89 -4.08
C LYS A 2 -5.03 -7.81 -4.53
N ILE A 3 -5.24 -7.24 -5.70
CA ILE A 3 -4.44 -6.12 -6.21
C ILE A 3 -5.34 -4.90 -6.37
N PHE A 4 -5.01 -3.82 -5.65
CA PHE A 4 -5.60 -2.50 -5.88
C PHE A 4 -4.62 -1.65 -6.68
N ILE A 5 -5.17 -0.75 -7.50
CA ILE A 5 -4.37 0.25 -8.20
C ILE A 5 -4.36 1.56 -7.41
N ASP A 6 -3.17 2.11 -7.16
CA ASP A 6 -2.96 3.38 -6.43
C ASP A 6 -2.90 4.54 -7.42
N THR A 7 -4.07 4.95 -7.91
CA THR A 7 -4.23 6.04 -8.85
C THR A 7 -5.64 6.64 -8.74
N ALA A 8 -5.78 7.88 -9.19
CA ALA A 8 -7.08 8.50 -9.42
C ALA A 8 -7.32 8.78 -10.91
N ASP A 9 -6.41 8.34 -11.79
CA ASP A 9 -6.54 8.52 -13.24
C ASP A 9 -7.51 7.50 -13.83
N ILE A 10 -8.64 7.99 -14.36
CA ILE A 10 -9.69 7.17 -14.96
C ILE A 10 -9.15 6.30 -16.11
N ASP A 11 -8.23 6.82 -16.92
CA ASP A 11 -7.70 6.06 -18.07
C ASP A 11 -6.85 4.88 -17.58
N GLU A 12 -6.04 5.09 -16.53
CA GLU A 12 -5.27 4.01 -15.89
C GLU A 12 -6.18 2.98 -15.23
N ILE A 13 -7.26 3.42 -14.57
CA ILE A 13 -8.24 2.53 -13.93
C ILE A 13 -8.95 1.66 -14.97
N ILE A 14 -9.42 2.26 -16.07
CA ILE A 14 -10.08 1.54 -17.15
C ILE A 14 -9.13 0.52 -17.78
N GLU A 15 -7.89 0.92 -18.04
CA GLU A 15 -6.90 0.04 -18.66
C GLU A 15 -6.52 -1.12 -17.74
N ALA A 16 -6.24 -0.85 -16.46
CA ALA A 16 -5.93 -1.89 -15.49
C ALA A 16 -7.12 -2.86 -15.27
N LYS A 17 -8.36 -2.35 -15.36
CA LYS A 17 -9.58 -3.18 -15.34
C LYS A 17 -9.66 -4.10 -16.55
N LYS A 18 -9.34 -3.63 -17.76
CA LYS A 18 -9.32 -4.47 -18.98
C LYS A 18 -8.32 -5.63 -18.87
N TRP A 19 -7.21 -5.44 -18.17
CA TRP A 19 -6.24 -6.51 -17.93
C TRP A 19 -6.77 -7.60 -16.98
N GLY A 20 -7.87 -7.35 -16.26
CA GLY A 20 -8.55 -8.36 -15.45
C GLY A 20 -7.85 -8.74 -14.14
N VAL A 21 -6.89 -7.92 -13.69
CA VAL A 21 -6.03 -8.22 -12.52
C VAL A 21 -6.21 -7.24 -11.37
N VAL A 22 -7.16 -6.30 -11.44
CA VAL A 22 -7.40 -5.27 -10.42
C VAL A 22 -8.73 -5.49 -9.71
N ASP A 23 -8.68 -5.50 -8.38
CA ASP A 23 -9.80 -5.76 -7.47
C ASP A 23 -10.35 -4.51 -6.76
N GLY A 24 -9.74 -3.34 -6.95
CA GLY A 24 -10.10 -2.11 -6.26
C GLY A 24 -9.12 -0.96 -6.52
N VAL A 25 -9.38 0.19 -5.90
CA VAL A 25 -8.60 1.42 -6.08
C VAL A 25 -8.31 2.06 -4.73
N THR A 26 -7.09 2.54 -4.54
CA THR A 26 -6.80 3.51 -3.48
C THR A 26 -6.52 4.87 -4.08
N THR A 27 -7.14 5.91 -3.52
CA THR A 27 -6.86 7.30 -3.87
C THR A 27 -6.29 8.03 -2.67
N ASN A 28 -5.87 9.28 -2.92
CA ASN A 28 -5.59 10.29 -1.92
C ASN A 28 -5.83 11.67 -2.55
N PRO A 29 -5.90 12.76 -1.75
CA PRO A 29 -6.22 14.09 -2.29
C PRO A 29 -5.23 14.57 -3.35
N THR A 30 -3.95 14.20 -3.25
CA THR A 30 -2.92 14.56 -4.23
C THR A 30 -3.14 13.86 -5.57
N LEU A 31 -3.41 12.56 -5.57
CA LEU A 31 -3.68 11.79 -6.79
C LEU A 31 -4.94 12.32 -7.49
N ILE A 32 -6.03 12.53 -6.73
CA ILE A 32 -7.28 13.09 -7.27
C ILE A 32 -7.03 14.46 -7.89
N LYS A 33 -6.31 15.35 -7.19
CA LYS A 33 -5.98 16.67 -7.72
C LYS A 33 -5.25 16.59 -9.06
N ILE A 34 -4.19 15.78 -9.14
CA ILE A 34 -3.37 15.63 -10.36
C ILE A 34 -4.21 15.06 -11.51
N ALA A 35 -4.97 13.99 -11.25
CA ALA A 35 -5.78 13.34 -12.27
C ALA A 35 -6.92 14.26 -12.76
N PHE A 36 -7.56 14.99 -11.85
CA PHE A 36 -8.66 15.90 -12.15
C PHE A 36 -8.26 17.08 -13.05
N GLU A 37 -7.00 17.52 -13.05
CA GLU A 37 -6.55 18.61 -13.95
C GLU A 37 -6.87 18.30 -15.43
N LYS A 38 -6.80 17.02 -15.84
CA LYS A 38 -7.13 16.58 -17.21
C LYS A 38 -8.64 16.70 -17.54
N PHE A 39 -9.49 16.76 -16.52
CA PHE A 39 -10.95 16.70 -16.62
C PHE A 39 -11.66 17.96 -16.10
N ARG A 40 -10.92 18.93 -15.54
CA ARG A 40 -11.48 20.14 -14.90
C ARG A 40 -12.42 20.94 -15.79
N ASN A 41 -12.18 20.95 -17.11
CA ASN A 41 -13.02 21.65 -18.08
C ASN A 41 -14.22 20.82 -18.58
N ARG A 42 -14.34 19.55 -18.17
CA ARG A 42 -15.36 18.60 -18.65
C ARG A 42 -16.40 18.25 -17.60
N MET A 43 -16.03 18.28 -16.32
CA MET A 43 -16.91 17.92 -15.22
C MET A 43 -16.45 18.53 -13.89
N SER A 44 -17.33 18.52 -12.89
CA SER A 44 -16.99 18.93 -11.53
C SER A 44 -16.11 17.89 -10.82
N MET A 45 -15.45 18.30 -9.74
CA MET A 45 -14.71 17.38 -8.87
C MET A 45 -15.61 16.28 -8.28
N GLU A 46 -16.85 16.65 -7.94
CA GLU A 46 -17.81 15.70 -7.38
C GLU A 46 -18.20 14.64 -8.42
N ASP A 47 -18.51 15.05 -9.65
CA ASP A 47 -18.85 14.12 -10.74
C ASP A 47 -17.66 13.23 -11.09
N TYR A 48 -16.43 13.77 -11.04
CA TYR A 48 -15.21 13.01 -11.27
C TYR A 48 -15.02 11.88 -10.25
N ILE A 49 -15.22 12.16 -8.96
CA ILE A 49 -15.12 11.15 -7.90
C ILE A 49 -16.24 10.12 -8.03
N LYS A 50 -17.48 10.54 -8.36
CA LYS A 50 -18.60 9.63 -8.64
C LYS A 50 -18.27 8.69 -9.80
N GLU A 51 -17.65 9.20 -10.85
CA GLU A 51 -17.26 8.40 -12.02
C GLU A 51 -16.23 7.32 -11.64
N ILE A 52 -15.20 7.68 -10.86
CA ILE A 52 -14.25 6.69 -10.31
C ILE A 52 -14.99 5.59 -9.53
N CYS A 53 -15.90 5.97 -8.63
CA CYS A 53 -16.66 5.02 -7.81
C CYS A 53 -17.58 4.11 -8.65
N LYS A 54 -18.10 4.61 -9.77
CA LYS A 54 -18.95 3.85 -10.71
C LYS A 54 -18.15 2.83 -11.52
N ILE A 55 -17.00 3.23 -12.06
CA ILE A 55 -16.15 2.39 -12.93
C ILE A 55 -15.56 1.20 -12.17
N VAL A 56 -15.22 1.39 -10.89
CA VAL A 56 -14.59 0.36 -10.05
C VAL A 56 -15.66 -0.56 -9.46
N ASP A 57 -15.49 -1.88 -9.62
CA ASP A 57 -16.44 -2.87 -9.08
C ASP A 57 -16.15 -3.23 -7.62
N GLY A 58 -14.89 -3.14 -7.22
CA GLY A 58 -14.44 -3.37 -5.85
C GLY A 58 -14.26 -2.08 -5.03
N PRO A 59 -13.56 -2.18 -3.88
CA PRO A 59 -13.41 -1.07 -2.95
C PRO A 59 -12.70 0.15 -3.54
N VAL A 60 -13.17 1.35 -3.24
CA VAL A 60 -12.54 2.64 -3.56
C VAL A 60 -12.23 3.39 -2.27
N SER A 61 -10.95 3.56 -1.94
CA SER A 61 -10.56 4.34 -0.76
C SER A 61 -10.57 5.84 -1.06
N LEU A 62 -11.34 6.62 -0.29
CA LEU A 62 -11.40 8.08 -0.32
C LEU A 62 -10.93 8.66 1.02
N GLU A 63 -10.07 9.67 1.00
CA GLU A 63 -9.38 10.17 2.21
C GLU A 63 -10.00 11.46 2.75
N VAL A 64 -10.16 11.52 4.07
CA VAL A 64 -10.51 12.75 4.80
C VAL A 64 -9.33 13.73 4.84
N LYS A 65 -9.59 14.98 5.21
CA LYS A 65 -8.58 16.05 5.35
C LYS A 65 -8.43 16.53 6.80
N GLY A 66 -9.46 16.36 7.62
CA GLY A 66 -9.45 16.77 9.03
C GLY A 66 -8.40 16.03 9.86
N PHE A 67 -7.97 16.68 10.94
CA PHE A 67 -6.97 16.14 11.87
C PHE A 67 -7.55 15.83 13.25
N LYS A 68 -8.75 16.33 13.54
CA LYS A 68 -9.49 16.01 14.76
C LYS A 68 -10.56 14.96 14.49
N GLU A 69 -10.88 14.18 15.51
CA GLU A 69 -11.89 13.13 15.46
C GLU A 69 -13.22 13.63 14.87
N GLU A 70 -13.74 14.74 15.39
CA GLU A 70 -15.04 15.30 14.95
C GLU A 70 -15.03 15.72 13.48
N GLU A 71 -13.92 16.32 13.02
CA GLU A 71 -13.75 16.73 11.63
C GLU A 71 -13.68 15.52 10.70
N MET A 72 -12.88 14.52 11.06
CA MET A 72 -12.73 13.28 10.29
C MET A 72 -14.07 12.53 10.18
N ILE A 73 -14.83 12.42 11.28
CA ILE A 73 -16.15 11.77 11.27
C ILE A 73 -17.12 12.54 10.37
N LYS A 74 -17.16 13.87 10.47
CA LYS A 74 -18.03 14.71 9.63
C LYS A 74 -17.70 14.54 8.15
N GLU A 75 -16.42 14.62 7.78
CA GLU A 75 -15.99 14.45 6.40
C GLU A 75 -16.23 13.03 5.89
N ALA A 76 -15.97 12.01 6.71
CA ALA A 76 -16.22 10.61 6.40
C ALA A 76 -17.70 10.36 6.04
N ARG A 77 -18.63 10.90 6.83
CA ARG A 77 -20.07 10.80 6.56
C ARG A 77 -20.44 11.47 5.25
N ILE A 78 -19.92 12.67 4.97
CA ILE A 78 -20.15 13.39 3.71
C ILE A 78 -19.63 12.57 2.52
N LEU A 79 -18.41 12.03 2.60
CA LEU A 79 -17.83 11.20 1.54
C LEU A 79 -18.67 9.94 1.31
N ASN A 80 -19.07 9.26 2.39
CA ASN A 80 -19.90 8.06 2.30
C ASN A 80 -21.27 8.36 1.67
N GLU A 81 -21.96 9.41 2.14
CA GLU A 81 -23.27 9.81 1.62
C GLU A 81 -23.22 10.21 0.13
N LYS A 82 -22.20 10.98 -0.27
CA LYS A 82 -22.11 11.51 -1.64
C LYS A 82 -21.65 10.48 -2.68
N PHE A 83 -20.81 9.53 -2.28
CA PHE A 83 -20.06 8.72 -3.25
C PHE A 83 -20.31 7.22 -3.12
N ASN A 84 -20.93 6.73 -2.03
CA ASN A 84 -21.07 5.29 -1.77
C ASN A 84 -22.32 4.64 -2.37
N GLU A 85 -22.77 5.09 -3.55
CA GLU A 85 -23.97 4.55 -4.22
C GLU A 85 -23.88 3.03 -4.49
N LYS A 86 -22.68 2.50 -4.76
CA LYS A 86 -22.42 1.07 -5.02
C LYS A 86 -22.00 0.27 -3.77
N ASN A 87 -22.06 0.86 -2.58
CA ASN A 87 -21.56 0.23 -1.34
C ASN A 87 -20.08 -0.24 -1.43
N ASN A 88 -19.27 0.49 -2.18
CA ASN A 88 -17.87 0.18 -2.47
C ASN A 88 -16.89 1.26 -1.95
N VAL A 89 -17.35 2.39 -1.41
CA VAL A 89 -16.47 3.40 -0.82
C VAL A 89 -15.95 2.93 0.54
N VAL A 90 -14.68 3.19 0.80
CA VAL A 90 -14.01 2.96 2.07
C VAL A 90 -13.35 4.27 2.50
N ILE A 91 -13.62 4.71 3.73
CA ILE A 91 -13.09 5.99 4.20
C ILE A 91 -11.69 5.80 4.75
N LYS A 92 -10.74 6.48 4.15
CA LYS A 92 -9.33 6.44 4.50
C LYS A 92 -9.04 7.49 5.57
N ILE A 93 -8.56 7.02 6.72
CA ILE A 93 -8.37 7.83 7.93
C ILE A 93 -6.89 7.78 8.34
N PRO A 94 -6.19 8.92 8.48
CA PRO A 94 -4.83 8.91 9.04
C PRO A 94 -4.87 8.37 10.47
N ILE A 95 -4.03 7.37 10.77
CA ILE A 95 -4.07 6.68 12.07
C ILE A 95 -3.72 7.60 13.25
N CYS A 96 -2.84 8.57 12.99
CA CYS A 96 -2.38 9.58 13.93
C CYS A 96 -2.26 10.90 13.16
N THR A 97 -2.71 11.99 13.79
CA THR A 97 -2.84 13.31 13.15
C THR A 97 -1.89 14.35 13.73
N SER A 98 -1.52 14.24 15.01
CA SER A 98 -0.40 14.99 15.60
C SER A 98 0.19 14.26 16.83
N PRO A 99 1.43 14.60 17.25
CA PRO A 99 2.02 14.10 18.48
C PRO A 99 1.24 14.46 19.76
N GLU A 100 0.58 15.61 19.77
CA GLU A 100 -0.19 16.13 20.90
C GLU A 100 -1.53 15.40 21.08
N GLU A 101 -2.16 15.00 19.97
CA GLU A 101 -3.42 14.25 19.94
C GLU A 101 -3.28 12.94 19.13
N PRO A 102 -2.51 11.95 19.61
CA PRO A 102 -2.08 10.82 18.79
C PRO A 102 -3.18 9.79 18.48
N PHE A 103 -4.35 9.91 19.12
CA PHE A 103 -5.45 8.93 19.04
C PHE A 103 -6.67 9.42 18.25
N GLU A 104 -6.67 10.63 17.68
CA GLU A 104 -7.82 11.15 16.91
C GLU A 104 -8.25 10.19 15.80
N GLY A 105 -7.30 9.65 15.05
CA GLY A 105 -7.56 8.70 13.97
C GLY A 105 -8.17 7.39 14.47
N VAL A 106 -7.63 6.84 15.56
CA VAL A 106 -8.14 5.60 16.19
C VAL A 106 -9.58 5.78 16.69
N LYS A 107 -9.87 6.91 17.33
CA LYS A 107 -11.21 7.24 17.82
C LYS A 107 -12.22 7.38 16.67
N ALA A 108 -11.83 8.10 15.61
CA ALA A 108 -12.65 8.24 14.40
C ALA A 108 -12.93 6.88 13.73
N ILE A 109 -11.92 6.02 13.60
CA ILE A 109 -12.06 4.67 13.04
C ILE A 109 -13.11 3.87 13.82
N LYS A 110 -12.98 3.82 15.16
CA LYS A 110 -13.92 3.09 16.01
C LYS A 110 -15.34 3.59 15.80
N LYS A 111 -15.54 4.91 15.81
CA LYS A 111 -16.87 5.50 15.68
C LYS A 111 -17.52 5.22 14.32
N LEU A 112 -16.75 5.30 13.24
CA LEU A 112 -17.24 5.05 11.89
C LEU A 112 -17.59 3.57 11.65
N GLU A 113 -16.78 2.64 12.17
CA GLU A 113 -17.06 1.21 12.07
C GLU A 113 -18.31 0.80 12.88
N GLU A 114 -18.52 1.41 14.06
CA GLU A 114 -19.79 1.26 14.83
C GLU A 114 -21.02 1.76 14.05
N GLU A 115 -20.83 2.73 13.16
CA GLU A 115 -21.86 3.26 12.24
C GLU A 115 -21.99 2.43 10.94
N GLY A 116 -21.21 1.36 10.78
CA GLY A 116 -21.19 0.53 9.57
C GLY A 116 -20.47 1.14 8.38
N ILE A 117 -19.72 2.24 8.57
CA ILE A 117 -18.90 2.88 7.55
C ILE A 117 -17.51 2.23 7.56
N LYS A 118 -17.17 1.52 6.47
CA LYS A 118 -15.88 0.85 6.34
C LYS A 118 -14.73 1.85 6.32
N THR A 119 -13.69 1.57 7.09
CA THR A 119 -12.50 2.42 7.20
C THR A 119 -11.22 1.77 6.71
N ASN A 120 -10.30 2.59 6.22
CA ASN A 120 -8.93 2.22 5.86
C ASN A 120 -7.94 3.11 6.61
N ALA A 121 -7.30 2.58 7.65
CA ALA A 121 -6.29 3.33 8.39
C ALA A 121 -5.04 3.55 7.51
N THR A 122 -4.65 4.80 7.28
CA THR A 122 -3.47 5.18 6.47
C THR A 122 -2.38 5.81 7.32
N LEU A 123 -1.20 6.02 6.73
CA LEU A 123 0.01 6.51 7.41
C LEU A 123 0.45 5.61 8.56
N VAL A 124 0.25 4.30 8.41
CA VAL A 124 0.70 3.30 9.38
C VAL A 124 2.17 2.98 9.09
N MET A 125 3.01 3.26 10.07
CA MET A 125 4.47 3.16 10.00
C MET A 125 5.02 2.12 10.99
N SER A 126 4.18 1.48 11.81
CA SER A 126 4.62 0.44 12.73
C SER A 126 3.59 -0.68 12.95
N PRO A 127 4.04 -1.87 13.39
CA PRO A 127 3.14 -2.97 13.73
C PRO A 127 2.23 -2.65 14.92
N THR A 128 2.69 -1.83 15.86
CA THR A 128 1.89 -1.43 17.04
C THR A 128 0.76 -0.48 16.66
N GLN A 129 0.98 0.43 15.70
CA GLN A 129 -0.10 1.23 15.12
C GLN A 129 -1.14 0.34 14.43
N ALA A 130 -0.70 -0.66 13.65
CA ALA A 130 -1.62 -1.59 13.00
C ALA A 130 -2.43 -2.44 14.01
N LEU A 131 -1.83 -2.83 15.13
CA LEU A 131 -2.53 -3.52 16.22
C LEU A 131 -3.67 -2.64 16.78
N LEU A 132 -3.43 -1.35 16.98
CA LEU A 132 -4.45 -0.41 17.48
C LEU A 132 -5.62 -0.27 16.51
N VAL A 133 -5.36 -0.22 15.20
CA VAL A 133 -6.41 -0.22 14.16
C VAL A 133 -7.30 -1.45 14.28
N ALA A 134 -6.70 -2.63 14.42
CA ALA A 134 -7.46 -3.86 14.55
C ALA A 134 -8.31 -3.89 15.83
N LYS A 135 -7.80 -3.36 16.94
CA LYS A 135 -8.56 -3.24 18.18
C LYS A 135 -9.70 -2.21 18.09
N ALA A 136 -9.55 -1.17 17.27
CA ALA A 136 -10.61 -0.20 16.99
C ALA A 136 -11.69 -0.75 16.04
N GLY A 137 -11.50 -1.93 15.44
CA GLY A 137 -12.45 -2.55 14.53
C GLY A 137 -12.29 -2.13 13.08
N GLY A 138 -11.18 -1.49 12.69
CA GLY A 138 -10.97 -1.01 11.33
C GLY A 138 -11.10 -2.11 10.27
N SER A 139 -11.78 -1.82 9.16
CA SER A 139 -11.96 -2.75 8.05
C SER A 139 -10.65 -3.06 7.32
N TYR A 140 -9.79 -2.05 7.19
CA TYR A 140 -8.48 -2.17 6.55
C TYR A 140 -7.39 -1.37 7.30
N VAL A 141 -6.15 -1.83 7.18
CA VAL A 141 -4.95 -1.13 7.62
C VAL A 141 -3.97 -1.00 6.46
N SER A 142 -3.41 0.19 6.24
CA SER A 142 -2.48 0.48 5.15
C SER A 142 -1.07 0.83 5.67
N PRO A 143 -0.22 -0.17 5.97
CA PRO A 143 1.19 0.06 6.26
C PRO A 143 1.98 0.54 5.03
N PHE A 144 2.83 1.55 5.20
CA PHE A 144 3.55 2.20 4.10
C PHE A 144 4.94 1.60 3.90
N VAL A 145 5.01 0.53 3.11
CA VAL A 145 6.23 -0.27 2.87
C VAL A 145 7.38 0.59 2.40
N GLY A 146 7.22 1.28 1.26
CA GLY A 146 8.31 2.03 0.67
C GLY A 146 8.75 3.24 1.49
N ARG A 147 7.88 3.85 2.30
CA ARG A 147 8.31 4.98 3.15
C ARG A 147 9.18 4.52 4.33
N ILE A 148 8.97 3.31 4.83
CA ILE A 148 9.86 2.70 5.83
C ILE A 148 11.21 2.36 5.21
N ASP A 149 11.23 1.81 4.00
CA ASP A 149 12.48 1.56 3.28
C ASP A 149 13.26 2.88 3.07
N ASP A 150 12.58 3.94 2.62
CA ASP A 150 13.18 5.27 2.45
C ASP A 150 13.76 5.80 3.77
N TYR A 151 12.98 5.73 4.87
CA TYR A 151 13.40 6.18 6.19
C TYR A 151 14.65 5.44 6.70
N ILE A 152 14.69 4.12 6.58
CA ILE A 152 15.85 3.32 7.01
C ILE A 152 17.07 3.66 6.14
N ARG A 153 16.91 3.77 4.82
CA ARG A 153 18.01 4.15 3.92
C ARG A 153 18.57 5.53 4.24
N ASP A 154 17.71 6.50 4.54
CA ASP A 154 18.11 7.84 4.95
C ASP A 154 18.92 7.82 6.25
N LYS A 155 18.47 7.05 7.26
CA LYS A 155 19.20 6.86 8.52
C LYS A 155 20.57 6.21 8.32
N LEU A 156 20.70 5.33 7.33
CA LEU A 156 21.95 4.67 6.98
C LEU A 156 22.84 5.48 6.01
N GLY A 157 22.37 6.64 5.53
CA GLY A 157 23.10 7.45 4.54
C GLY A 157 23.24 6.78 3.18
N ILE A 158 22.37 5.82 2.84
CA ILE A 158 22.37 5.13 1.55
C ILE A 158 21.77 6.08 0.50
N LYS A 159 22.42 6.23 -0.65
CA LYS A 159 21.85 6.96 -1.80
C LYS A 159 20.94 6.04 -2.60
N TYR A 160 19.79 6.54 -3.04
CA TYR A 160 18.81 5.75 -3.78
C TYR A 160 17.85 6.57 -4.64
N GLY A 161 17.30 5.92 -5.66
CA GLY A 161 16.12 6.36 -6.41
C GLY A 161 14.83 5.87 -5.77
N LYS A 162 13.73 6.61 -5.99
CA LYS A 162 12.39 6.33 -5.45
C LYS A 162 11.86 4.90 -5.72
N TRP A 163 12.29 4.31 -6.83
CA TRP A 163 11.81 3.01 -7.32
C TRP A 163 12.79 1.87 -7.01
N ASP A 164 13.97 2.18 -6.48
CA ASP A 164 15.02 1.20 -6.21
C ASP A 164 14.58 0.22 -5.13
N TYR A 165 14.91 -1.05 -5.31
CA TYR A 165 14.74 -2.06 -4.26
C TYR A 165 15.75 -1.85 -3.13
N TYR A 166 15.30 -2.06 -1.89
CA TYR A 166 16.13 -2.02 -0.69
C TYR A 166 16.40 -3.44 -0.17
N ASP A 167 17.64 -3.92 -0.33
CA ASP A 167 18.05 -5.24 0.15
C ASP A 167 18.39 -5.22 1.65
N TYR A 168 17.34 -5.31 2.47
CA TYR A 168 17.47 -5.31 3.92
C TYR A 168 18.14 -6.58 4.47
N ASN A 169 18.17 -7.70 3.72
CA ASN A 169 18.86 -8.92 4.15
C ASN A 169 20.38 -8.69 4.18
N MET A 170 20.89 -7.87 3.26
CA MET A 170 22.30 -7.47 3.28
C MET A 170 22.62 -6.65 4.52
N VAL A 171 21.77 -5.68 4.86
CA VAL A 171 21.93 -4.81 6.04
C VAL A 171 21.92 -5.64 7.32
N ARG A 172 20.96 -6.55 7.45
CA ARG A 172 20.88 -7.48 8.57
C ARG A 172 22.13 -8.34 8.73
N LYS A 173 22.65 -8.91 7.63
CA LYS A 173 23.90 -9.69 7.66
C LYS A 173 25.13 -8.87 8.04
N ILE A 174 25.17 -7.60 7.64
CA ILE A 174 26.25 -6.68 8.03
C ILE A 174 26.21 -6.46 9.55
N GLU A 175 25.02 -6.21 10.11
CA GLU A 175 24.85 -6.03 11.55
C GLU A 175 25.20 -7.31 12.34
N GLU A 176 24.71 -8.48 11.92
CA GLU A 176 25.05 -9.77 12.53
C GLU A 176 26.57 -9.99 12.60
N ARG A 177 27.31 -9.71 11.50
CA ARG A 177 28.78 -9.81 11.46
C ARG A 177 29.49 -8.80 12.36
N MET A 178 28.93 -7.61 12.56
CA MET A 178 29.53 -6.61 13.46
C MET A 178 29.34 -7.00 14.94
N LEU A 179 28.25 -7.69 15.27
CA LEU A 179 27.95 -8.16 16.62
C LEU A 179 28.80 -9.37 17.06
N GLU A 180 29.25 -10.20 16.12
CA GLU A 180 30.10 -11.38 16.37
C GLU A 180 31.53 -11.05 16.85
N ALA A 181 31.90 -9.76 16.95
CA ALA A 181 33.28 -9.32 17.17
C ALA A 181 33.62 -8.80 18.60
N GLY A 182 32.82 -9.07 19.64
CA GLY A 182 33.15 -8.59 21.00
C GLY A 182 32.29 -9.12 22.16
N ASP A 183 32.59 -8.65 23.39
CA ASP A 183 31.78 -8.89 24.60
C ASP A 183 30.35 -8.36 24.40
N ILE A 184 29.33 -9.17 24.72
CA ILE A 184 27.90 -8.84 24.55
C ILE A 184 27.56 -7.48 25.18
N LEU A 185 28.13 -7.16 26.35
CA LEU A 185 27.86 -5.89 27.03
C LEU A 185 28.50 -4.69 26.31
N GLU A 186 29.68 -4.90 25.72
CA GLU A 186 30.39 -3.89 24.94
C GLU A 186 29.71 -3.68 23.58
N ALA A 187 29.29 -4.77 22.93
CA ALA A 187 28.48 -4.74 21.73
C ALA A 187 27.13 -4.05 21.96
N TYR A 188 26.45 -4.32 23.08
CA TYR A 188 25.21 -3.65 23.44
C TYR A 188 25.43 -2.14 23.62
N LYS A 189 26.45 -1.71 24.39
CA LYS A 189 26.73 -0.28 24.61
C LYS A 189 27.16 0.46 23.34
N LYS A 190 27.93 -0.20 22.47
CA LYS A 190 28.43 0.38 21.21
C LYS A 190 27.33 0.49 20.16
N ASN A 191 26.43 -0.48 20.11
CA ASN A 191 25.36 -0.54 19.11
C ASN A 191 24.01 0.00 19.62
N SER A 192 23.81 0.20 20.92
CA SER A 192 22.57 0.80 21.48
C SER A 192 22.33 2.23 20.99
N GLY A 193 23.37 2.91 20.48
CA GLY A 193 23.27 4.23 19.86
C GLY A 193 23.17 4.23 18.33
N ILE A 194 23.37 3.08 17.67
CA ILE A 194 23.32 2.98 16.21
C ILE A 194 22.06 2.20 15.83
N ASN A 195 21.02 2.94 15.46
CA ASN A 195 19.75 2.34 15.07
C ASN A 195 19.80 1.95 13.58
N TYR A 196 20.32 0.76 13.28
CA TYR A 196 20.36 0.19 11.93
C TYR A 196 18.98 -0.30 11.45
N SER A 197 18.02 -0.37 12.35
CA SER A 197 16.64 -0.80 12.14
C SER A 197 15.67 0.27 12.63
N ASP A 198 14.39 0.19 12.27
CA ASP A 198 13.34 1.03 12.89
C ASP A 198 12.74 0.27 14.08
N ASN A 199 13.39 0.37 15.25
CA ASN A 199 13.01 -0.37 16.47
C ASN A 199 12.93 -1.89 16.26
N GLY A 200 13.92 -2.47 15.57
CA GLY A 200 13.97 -3.89 15.24
C GLY A 200 13.32 -4.27 13.90
N LEU A 201 12.85 -3.29 13.11
CA LEU A 201 12.35 -3.49 11.75
C LEU A 201 13.42 -3.17 10.72
N TYR A 202 13.71 -4.10 9.81
CA TYR A 202 14.76 -3.92 8.79
C TYR A 202 14.27 -3.35 7.47
N SER A 203 12.96 -3.42 7.21
CA SER A 203 12.34 -2.91 5.99
C SER A 203 10.85 -2.73 6.17
N GLY A 204 10.20 -2.07 5.21
CA GLY A 204 8.75 -2.02 5.13
C GLY A 204 8.13 -3.39 4.93
N VAL A 205 8.82 -4.32 4.24
CA VAL A 205 8.36 -5.72 4.09
C VAL A 205 8.43 -6.45 5.43
N ASP A 206 9.49 -6.22 6.22
CA ASP A 206 9.64 -6.79 7.55
C ASP A 206 8.60 -6.24 8.54
N MET A 207 8.27 -4.95 8.45
CA MET A 207 7.13 -4.36 9.15
C MET A 207 5.82 -5.10 8.80
N VAL A 208 5.54 -5.30 7.51
CA VAL A 208 4.33 -5.99 7.06
C VAL A 208 4.30 -7.44 7.56
N LYS A 209 5.44 -8.15 7.55
CA LYS A 209 5.57 -9.49 8.13
C LYS A 209 5.17 -9.53 9.59
N SER A 210 5.62 -8.56 10.39
CA SER A 210 5.25 -8.43 11.80
C SER A 210 3.74 -8.22 11.97
N ILE A 211 3.13 -7.35 11.16
CA ILE A 211 1.67 -7.10 11.17
C ILE A 211 0.89 -8.37 10.83
N VAL A 212 1.29 -9.09 9.76
CA VAL A 212 0.66 -10.37 9.36
C VAL A 212 0.71 -11.38 10.51
N ASN A 213 1.85 -11.50 11.19
CA ASN A 213 2.00 -12.43 12.31
C ASN A 213 1.07 -12.06 13.48
N ILE A 214 1.00 -10.78 13.85
CA ILE A 214 0.09 -10.29 14.89
C ILE A 214 -1.37 -10.59 14.52
N TYR A 215 -1.76 -10.28 13.28
CA TYR A 215 -3.14 -10.43 12.84
C TYR A 215 -3.59 -11.89 12.80
N ARG A 216 -2.69 -12.79 12.36
CA ARG A 216 -2.94 -14.24 12.39
C ARG A 216 -3.03 -14.78 13.81
N ALA A 217 -2.13 -14.35 14.71
CA ALA A 217 -2.12 -14.81 16.10
C ALA A 217 -3.42 -14.51 16.84
N TYR A 218 -3.97 -13.30 16.64
CA TYR A 218 -5.20 -12.86 17.29
C TYR A 218 -6.46 -13.04 16.43
N LYS A 219 -6.32 -13.60 15.22
CA LYS A 219 -7.40 -13.81 14.24
C LYS A 219 -8.20 -12.54 13.97
N PHE A 220 -7.50 -11.40 13.87
CA PHE A 220 -8.14 -10.12 13.55
C PHE A 220 -8.82 -10.18 12.17
N LYS A 221 -9.94 -9.48 12.03
CA LYS A 221 -10.72 -9.40 10.78
C LYS A 221 -10.30 -8.25 9.88
N THR A 222 -9.61 -7.26 10.45
CA THR A 222 -8.96 -6.17 9.71
C THR A 222 -8.04 -6.74 8.65
N ARG A 223 -8.19 -6.28 7.41
CA ARG A 223 -7.36 -6.72 6.29
C ARG A 223 -6.19 -5.78 6.07
N ILE A 224 -5.05 -6.35 5.70
CA ILE A 224 -3.81 -5.60 5.45
C ILE A 224 -3.77 -5.18 3.98
N ILE A 225 -3.68 -3.87 3.73
CA ILE A 225 -3.38 -3.28 2.43
C ILE A 225 -1.92 -2.82 2.45
N ALA A 226 -0.98 -3.63 1.99
CA ALA A 226 0.39 -3.17 1.85
C ALA A 226 0.44 -2.04 0.81
N ALA A 227 0.79 -0.84 1.28
CA ALA A 227 0.71 0.40 0.52
C ALA A 227 2.09 1.05 0.37
N SER A 228 2.15 2.12 -0.42
CA SER A 228 3.40 2.81 -0.75
C SER A 228 4.45 1.86 -1.39
N ILE A 229 3.99 0.92 -2.22
CA ILE A 229 4.85 0.00 -2.96
C ILE A 229 5.60 0.75 -4.07
N ARG A 230 6.87 0.39 -4.27
CA ARG A 230 7.82 1.04 -5.17
C ARG A 230 8.22 0.18 -6.37
N ASN A 231 8.19 -1.15 -6.26
CA ASN A 231 8.65 -2.04 -7.34
C ASN A 231 7.99 -3.41 -7.27
N ALA A 232 8.09 -4.19 -8.35
CA ALA A 232 7.48 -5.52 -8.45
C ALA A 232 8.06 -6.52 -7.41
N ARG A 233 9.31 -6.33 -6.98
CA ARG A 233 9.94 -7.21 -5.98
C ARG A 233 9.27 -7.09 -4.61
N GLN A 234 8.94 -5.87 -4.16
CA GLN A 234 8.16 -5.68 -2.95
C GLN A 234 6.78 -6.36 -3.05
N VAL A 235 6.13 -6.31 -4.22
CA VAL A 235 4.83 -6.99 -4.45
C VAL A 235 4.95 -8.50 -4.26
N ARG A 236 5.99 -9.12 -4.84
CA ARG A 236 6.27 -10.55 -4.63
C ARG A 236 6.46 -10.86 -3.14
N GLU A 237 7.30 -10.09 -2.46
CA GLU A 237 7.66 -10.37 -1.07
C GLU A 237 6.45 -10.24 -0.13
N ILE A 238 5.57 -9.24 -0.31
CA ILE A 238 4.33 -9.16 0.48
C ILE A 238 3.32 -10.26 0.11
N ALA A 239 3.30 -10.73 -1.14
CA ALA A 239 2.44 -11.83 -1.57
C ALA A 239 2.87 -13.15 -0.92
N GLU A 240 4.17 -13.41 -0.85
CA GLU A 240 4.76 -14.58 -0.17
C GLU A 240 4.46 -14.59 1.33
N LEU A 241 4.33 -13.42 1.96
CA LEU A 241 3.88 -13.29 3.35
C LEU A 241 2.38 -13.64 3.52
N GLY A 242 1.60 -13.65 2.45
CA GLY A 242 0.16 -13.87 2.46
C GLY A 242 -0.61 -12.66 2.99
N VAL A 243 -0.21 -11.47 2.56
CA VAL A 243 -0.96 -10.21 2.76
C VAL A 243 -2.31 -10.27 2.01
N ASP A 244 -3.34 -9.63 2.58
CA ASP A 244 -4.68 -9.64 1.97
C ASP A 244 -4.70 -8.88 0.64
N ILE A 245 -4.12 -7.68 0.61
CA ILE A 245 -4.21 -6.73 -0.52
C ILE A 245 -2.87 -6.01 -0.70
N ALA A 246 -2.41 -5.89 -1.94
CA ALA A 246 -1.36 -4.94 -2.33
C ALA A 246 -1.99 -3.77 -3.08
N THR A 247 -1.73 -2.53 -2.68
CA THR A 247 -2.07 -1.37 -3.52
C THR A 247 -0.81 -0.81 -4.18
N ILE A 248 -0.82 -0.76 -5.52
CA ILE A 248 0.39 -0.53 -6.31
C ILE A 248 0.16 0.55 -7.39
N PRO A 249 1.17 1.36 -7.71
CA PRO A 249 1.09 2.29 -8.84
C PRO A 249 0.90 1.57 -10.17
N PHE A 250 0.28 2.24 -11.15
CA PHE A 250 0.07 1.68 -12.50
C PHE A 250 1.39 1.28 -13.20
N SER A 251 2.47 2.00 -12.94
CA SER A 251 3.81 1.65 -13.43
C SER A 251 4.33 0.33 -12.86
N VAL A 252 4.12 0.07 -11.57
CA VAL A 252 4.54 -1.17 -10.91
C VAL A 252 3.72 -2.35 -11.42
N LEU A 253 2.41 -2.15 -11.64
CA LEU A 253 1.57 -3.18 -12.25
C LEU A 253 2.09 -3.60 -13.63
N LYS A 254 2.51 -2.64 -14.47
CA LYS A 254 3.14 -2.92 -15.76
C LYS A 254 4.50 -3.61 -15.63
N GLU A 255 5.29 -3.25 -14.63
CA GLU A 255 6.59 -3.89 -14.37
C GLU A 255 6.43 -5.39 -14.05
N MET A 256 5.37 -5.77 -13.33
CA MET A 256 5.17 -7.15 -12.85
C MET A 256 5.05 -8.21 -13.96
N ILE A 257 4.61 -7.86 -15.17
CA ILE A 257 4.46 -8.82 -16.28
C ILE A 257 5.73 -8.93 -17.13
N VAL A 258 6.69 -8.02 -16.97
CA VAL A 258 7.88 -7.93 -17.81
C VAL A 258 8.98 -8.85 -17.26
N HIS A 259 9.52 -9.70 -18.13
CA HIS A 259 10.69 -10.51 -17.81
C HIS A 259 11.49 -10.84 -19.08
N GLN A 260 12.81 -10.66 -19.05
CA GLN A 260 13.68 -10.84 -20.21
C GLN A 260 13.53 -12.25 -20.84
N LYS A 261 13.44 -13.31 -20.03
CA LYS A 261 13.25 -14.67 -20.56
C LYS A 261 11.88 -14.90 -21.19
N THR A 262 10.86 -14.15 -20.80
CA THR A 262 9.54 -14.22 -21.45
C THR A 262 9.65 -13.60 -22.84
N GLU A 263 10.27 -12.44 -22.96
CA GLU A 263 10.49 -11.78 -24.26
C GLU A 263 11.35 -12.64 -25.21
N GLU A 264 12.43 -13.22 -24.70
CA GLU A 264 13.27 -14.17 -25.45
C GLU A 264 12.46 -15.39 -25.92
N GLY A 265 11.62 -15.96 -25.05
CA GLY A 265 10.79 -17.11 -25.39
C GLY A 265 9.74 -16.81 -26.45
N VAL A 266 9.04 -15.67 -26.32
CA VAL A 266 8.03 -15.23 -27.29
C VAL A 266 8.64 -15.06 -28.68
N LYS A 267 9.80 -14.41 -28.77
CA LYS A 267 10.51 -14.23 -30.06
C LYS A 267 10.83 -15.57 -30.72
N LYS A 268 11.38 -16.52 -29.94
CA LYS A 268 11.69 -17.86 -30.44
C LYS A 268 10.46 -18.61 -30.93
N PHE A 269 9.32 -18.51 -30.23
CA PHE A 269 8.08 -19.16 -30.68
C PHE A 269 7.65 -18.68 -32.07
N PHE A 270 7.74 -17.38 -32.35
CA PHE A 270 7.40 -16.84 -33.68
C PHE A 270 8.35 -17.32 -34.77
N GLU A 271 9.65 -17.41 -34.47
CA GLU A 271 10.70 -17.88 -35.39
C GLU A 271 10.56 -19.38 -35.70
N ASP A 272 10.28 -20.20 -34.69
CA ASP A 272 10.18 -21.66 -34.81
C ASP A 272 8.81 -22.15 -35.34
N THR A 273 7.82 -21.26 -35.48
CA THR A 273 6.49 -21.64 -35.97
C THR A 273 6.53 -22.03 -37.45
N VAL A 274 6.23 -23.30 -37.74
CA VAL A 274 6.11 -23.84 -39.10
C VAL A 274 4.91 -23.27 -39.86
N GLU A 275 5.03 -23.18 -41.18
CA GLU A 275 4.05 -22.51 -42.05
C GLU A 275 2.67 -23.19 -42.02
N GLU A 276 2.63 -24.52 -41.92
CA GLU A 276 1.39 -25.30 -41.79
C GLU A 276 0.59 -24.89 -40.56
N TYR A 277 1.28 -24.59 -39.46
CA TYR A 277 0.63 -24.13 -38.23
C TYR A 277 0.14 -22.68 -38.36
N ARG A 278 0.89 -21.82 -39.06
CA ARG A 278 0.47 -20.43 -39.34
C ARG A 278 -0.84 -20.39 -40.13
N LYS A 279 -1.00 -21.27 -41.11
CA LYS A 279 -2.21 -21.35 -41.96
C LYS A 279 -3.49 -21.68 -41.21
N ILE A 280 -3.44 -22.21 -39.99
CA ILE A 280 -4.64 -22.45 -39.17
C ILE A 280 -5.30 -21.13 -38.74
N PHE A 281 -4.53 -20.04 -38.65
CA PHE A 281 -4.97 -18.75 -38.10
C PHE A 281 -5.08 -17.64 -39.15
N MET A 282 -4.93 -17.95 -40.45
CA MET A 282 -5.12 -17.04 -41.58
C MET A 282 -6.50 -17.22 -42.21
#